data_AF-A0A1Y1U5K7-F1
#
_entry.id   AF-A0A1Y1U5K7-F1
#
_cell.length_a   1.000
_cell.length_b   1.000
_cell.length_c   1.000
_cell.angle_alpha   90.00
_cell.angle_beta   90.00
_cell.angle_gamma   90.00
#
_symmetry.space_group_name_H-M   'P 1'
#
loop_
_entity.id
_entity.type
_entity.pdbx_description
1 polymer ?
#
loop_
_entity_poly.entity_id
_entity_poly.type
_entity_poly.pdbx_seq_one_letter_code
_entity_poly.pdbx_strand_id
1 'polypeptide(L)'
;MTDLRVGKDAQISSQSIARLTSQINIPCAQIVKMISPLPAPNRIVTGHADDGSSTITAEGPAQFSRLNTASLTQMSIAWDSLFPSPLSGEDTGKPGGGLPIYDSDKTRFWITDTPPHGQSPMHRTVSLDYGICIAGELTLLLDDGSERVLKPGDVVVQRGTMHQWFNRTDQWCRMAFICCGAKEPFVVNGSELKTEFQS
;
A
#
# COMPACT_ATOMS: atom_id res chain seq x y z
N MET A 1 -23.19 11.04 -22.05
CA MET A 1 -21.98 10.18 -22.14
C MET A 1 -20.88 11.08 -22.66
N THR A 2 -20.06 11.59 -21.76
CA THR A 2 -18.92 12.43 -22.10
C THR A 2 -17.88 12.27 -21.00
N ASP A 3 -16.68 11.93 -21.44
CA ASP A 3 -15.50 11.56 -20.66
C ASP A 3 -15.05 12.63 -19.67
N LEU A 4 -14.72 12.20 -18.45
CA LEU A 4 -13.85 12.96 -17.54
C LEU A 4 -12.41 12.45 -17.74
N ARG A 5 -11.69 13.07 -18.69
CA ARG A 5 -10.23 12.99 -18.75
C ARG A 5 -9.66 13.86 -17.62
N VAL A 6 -9.00 13.24 -16.63
CA VAL A 6 -8.25 13.97 -15.60
C VAL A 6 -6.82 14.20 -16.11
N GLY A 7 -6.46 15.47 -16.28
CA GLY A 7 -5.18 15.92 -16.82
C GLY A 7 -4.01 15.82 -15.82
N LYS A 8 -2.81 15.98 -16.38
CA LYS A 8 -1.47 15.68 -15.83
C LYS A 8 -0.97 16.43 -14.59
N ASP A 9 -1.77 17.26 -13.93
CA ASP A 9 -1.35 18.00 -12.74
C ASP A 9 -2.36 17.83 -11.61
N ALA A 10 -2.18 16.81 -10.77
CA ALA A 10 -3.02 16.63 -9.58
C ALA A 10 -2.59 17.57 -8.44
N GLN A 11 -2.65 18.89 -8.69
CA GLN A 11 -2.87 19.83 -7.60
C GLN A 11 -4.37 19.79 -7.26
N ILE A 12 -4.71 19.24 -6.10
CA ILE A 12 -6.08 19.30 -5.59
C ILE A 12 -6.42 20.77 -5.38
N SER A 13 -7.37 21.28 -6.17
CA SER A 13 -7.77 22.69 -6.09
C SER A 13 -8.32 23.04 -4.71
N SER A 14 -8.12 24.27 -4.26
CA SER A 14 -8.70 24.79 -3.01
C SER A 14 -10.22 24.64 -2.94
N GLN A 15 -10.90 24.60 -4.10
CA GLN A 15 -12.34 24.37 -4.21
C GLN A 15 -12.74 22.92 -3.91
N SER A 16 -11.90 21.94 -4.24
CA SER A 16 -12.12 20.52 -3.92
C SER A 16 -11.98 20.25 -2.40
N ILE A 17 -11.07 20.96 -1.73
CA ILE A 17 -10.89 20.91 -0.27
C ILE A 17 -12.11 21.51 0.44
N ALA A 18 -12.65 22.63 -0.05
CA ALA A 18 -13.83 23.29 0.51
C ALA A 18 -15.09 22.40 0.46
N ARG A 19 -15.22 21.56 -0.58
CA ARG A 19 -16.35 20.63 -0.71
C ARG A 19 -16.30 19.45 0.27
N LEU A 20 -15.09 19.02 0.67
CA LEU A 20 -14.89 18.03 1.72
C LEU A 20 -15.16 18.61 3.12
N THR A 21 -14.83 19.89 3.35
CA THR A 21 -15.10 20.58 4.64
C THR A 21 -16.58 20.81 4.93
N SER A 22 -17.45 20.86 3.91
CA SER A 22 -18.88 21.15 4.13
C SER A 22 -19.69 19.94 4.57
N GLN A 23 -19.17 18.72 4.44
CA GLN A 23 -19.86 17.48 4.81
C GLN A 23 -19.41 16.90 6.16
N ILE A 24 -18.27 17.36 6.68
CA ILE A 24 -17.66 16.87 7.92
C ILE A 24 -17.12 18.10 8.64
N ASN A 25 -17.64 18.41 9.83
CA ASN A 25 -17.35 19.63 10.60
C ASN A 25 -15.91 19.61 11.18
N ILE A 26 -14.91 19.49 10.32
CA ILE A 26 -13.48 19.38 10.64
C ILE A 26 -12.78 20.62 10.06
N PRO A 27 -12.10 21.43 10.89
CA PRO A 27 -11.33 22.57 10.43
C PRO A 27 -10.34 22.20 9.31
N CYS A 28 -10.23 23.05 8.28
CA CYS A 28 -9.38 22.82 7.10
C CYS A 28 -7.91 22.49 7.46
N ALA A 29 -7.37 23.10 8.53
CA ALA A 29 -6.03 22.82 9.04
C ALA A 29 -5.83 21.38 9.56
N GLN A 30 -6.90 20.73 10.05
CA GLN A 30 -6.86 19.32 10.42
C GLN A 30 -6.94 18.41 9.19
N ILE A 31 -7.60 18.84 8.10
CA ILE A 31 -7.68 18.08 6.85
C ILE A 31 -6.32 17.98 6.15
N VAL A 32 -5.51 19.03 6.18
CA VAL A 32 -4.15 19.05 5.60
C VAL A 32 -3.23 18.03 6.28
N LYS A 33 -3.35 17.81 7.60
CA LYS A 33 -2.60 16.76 8.31
C LYS A 33 -3.00 15.33 7.93
N MET A 34 -4.11 15.15 7.22
CA MET A 34 -4.59 13.84 6.79
C MET A 34 -4.13 13.47 5.38
N ILE A 35 -3.39 14.35 4.69
CA ILE A 35 -2.81 14.08 3.37
C ILE A 35 -1.30 13.89 3.51
N SER A 36 -0.77 12.80 2.97
CA SER A 36 0.68 12.60 2.96
C SER A 36 1.36 13.75 2.20
N PRO A 37 2.34 14.43 2.81
CA PRO A 37 3.13 15.46 2.13
C PRO A 37 4.23 14.84 1.24
N LEU A 38 4.41 13.51 1.28
CA LEU A 38 5.44 12.83 0.50
C LEU A 38 5.06 12.88 -0.99
N PRO A 39 6.01 13.23 -1.89
CA PRO A 39 5.73 13.28 -3.31
C PRO A 39 5.30 11.89 -3.80
N ALA A 40 4.26 11.80 -4.62
CA ALA A 40 3.86 10.52 -5.21
C ALA A 40 5.01 9.93 -6.03
N PRO A 41 5.38 8.64 -5.85
CA PRO A 41 6.39 8.01 -6.69
C PRO A 41 5.94 8.03 -8.16
N ASN A 42 6.87 8.22 -9.10
CA ASN A 42 6.56 8.01 -10.51
C ASN A 42 6.42 6.51 -10.77
N ARG A 43 5.33 6.12 -11.42
CA ARG A 43 5.00 4.74 -11.77
C ARG A 43 5.12 4.60 -13.27
N ILE A 44 6.00 3.70 -13.70
CA ILE A 44 6.29 3.44 -15.10
C ILE A 44 5.98 1.96 -15.36
N VAL A 45 5.09 1.70 -16.31
CA VAL A 45 4.69 0.36 -16.72
C VAL A 45 5.23 0.10 -18.12
N THR A 46 5.86 -1.06 -18.29
CA THR A 46 6.40 -1.50 -19.58
C THR A 46 5.54 -2.61 -20.17
N GLY A 47 5.61 -2.76 -21.49
CA GLY A 47 4.96 -3.84 -22.23
C GLY A 47 5.58 -4.00 -23.61
N HIS A 48 4.78 -4.47 -24.57
CA HIS A 48 5.20 -4.63 -25.96
C HIS A 48 4.24 -3.91 -26.90
N ALA A 49 4.77 -3.36 -28.00
CA ALA A 49 3.98 -2.82 -29.10
C ALA A 49 3.47 -3.95 -30.02
N ASP A 50 2.64 -3.60 -31.03
CA ASP A 50 2.06 -4.56 -31.97
C ASP A 50 3.12 -5.35 -32.78
N ASP A 51 4.31 -4.77 -32.98
CA ASP A 51 5.44 -5.40 -33.66
C ASP A 51 6.32 -6.27 -32.74
N GLY A 52 5.95 -6.39 -31.45
CA GLY A 52 6.68 -7.15 -30.44
C GLY A 52 7.88 -6.42 -29.82
N SER A 53 8.13 -5.15 -30.16
CA SER A 53 9.18 -4.34 -29.51
C SER A 53 8.77 -3.90 -28.10
N SER A 54 9.73 -3.75 -27.18
CA SER A 54 9.46 -3.29 -25.81
C SER A 54 9.15 -1.78 -25.77
N THR A 55 8.16 -1.37 -24.98
CA THR A 55 7.74 0.03 -24.86
C THR A 55 7.22 0.38 -23.46
N ILE A 56 7.05 1.68 -23.17
CA ILE A 56 6.32 2.18 -21.99
C ILE A 56 4.82 2.23 -22.35
N THR A 57 4.00 1.54 -21.57
CA THR A 57 2.54 1.47 -21.79
C THR A 57 1.77 2.44 -20.89
N ALA A 58 2.33 2.79 -19.74
CA ALA A 58 1.79 3.83 -18.86
C ALA A 58 2.91 4.52 -18.06
N GLU A 59 2.77 5.83 -17.84
CA GLU A 59 3.66 6.60 -16.98
C GLU A 59 2.87 7.70 -16.26
N GLY A 60 3.16 7.88 -14.98
CA GLY A 60 2.67 9.02 -14.20
C GLY A 60 2.80 8.81 -12.69
N PRO A 61 2.42 9.82 -11.89
CA PRO A 61 2.44 9.70 -10.44
C PRO A 61 1.52 8.56 -9.96
N ALA A 62 2.02 7.75 -9.05
CA ALA A 62 1.21 6.74 -8.36
C ALA A 62 0.04 7.42 -7.65
N GLN A 63 -1.17 6.91 -7.89
CA GLN A 63 -2.38 7.50 -7.36
C GLN A 63 -2.64 6.90 -5.98
N PHE A 64 -2.82 7.73 -4.95
CA PHE A 64 -3.15 7.29 -3.60
C PHE A 64 -4.63 7.51 -3.30
N SER A 65 -5.25 6.60 -2.56
CA SER A 65 -6.53 6.88 -1.89
C SER A 65 -6.54 6.33 -0.48
N ARG A 66 -7.53 6.75 0.31
CA ARG A 66 -7.71 6.27 1.68
C ARG A 66 -8.43 4.93 1.64
N LEU A 67 -7.79 3.90 2.16
CA LEU A 67 -8.42 2.61 2.41
C LEU A 67 -8.07 2.11 3.80
N ASN A 68 -8.53 2.86 4.79
CA ASN A 68 -9.21 2.39 5.99
C ASN A 68 -9.51 3.62 6.87
N THR A 69 -10.66 3.67 7.51
CA THR A 69 -11.04 4.80 8.38
C THR A 69 -10.33 4.77 9.73
N ALA A 70 -9.73 3.63 10.11
CA ALA A 70 -9.12 3.44 11.44
C ALA A 70 -7.65 3.90 11.53
N SER A 71 -6.82 3.63 10.51
CA SER A 71 -5.38 3.99 10.51
C SER A 71 -5.07 5.26 9.74
N LEU A 72 -6.01 5.74 8.91
CA LEU A 72 -5.81 6.85 7.96
C LEU A 72 -4.65 6.65 6.97
N THR A 73 -4.06 5.44 6.90
CA THR A 73 -3.02 5.07 5.94
C THR A 73 -3.53 5.25 4.52
N GLN A 74 -2.71 5.91 3.70
CA GLN A 74 -2.98 6.07 2.28
C GLN A 74 -2.26 4.98 1.50
N MET A 75 -2.91 4.46 0.47
CA MET A 75 -2.39 3.32 -0.28
C MET A 75 -2.48 3.56 -1.78
N SER A 76 -1.53 2.98 -2.50
CA SER A 76 -1.51 2.89 -3.95
C SER A 76 -1.12 1.48 -4.36
N ILE A 77 -1.97 0.79 -5.12
CA ILE A 77 -1.59 -0.48 -5.74
C ILE A 77 -0.78 -0.15 -6.99
N ALA A 78 0.52 -0.46 -6.95
CA ALA A 78 1.41 -0.30 -8.09
C ALA A 78 1.18 -1.41 -9.12
N TRP A 79 0.92 -2.64 -8.68
CA TRP A 79 0.58 -3.77 -9.54
C TRP A 79 -0.10 -4.90 -8.77
N ASP A 80 -1.15 -5.50 -9.35
CA ASP A 80 -1.72 -6.79 -8.94
C ASP A 80 -1.49 -7.82 -10.06
N SER A 81 -1.15 -9.06 -9.71
CA SER A 81 -0.99 -10.14 -10.69
C SER A 81 -1.27 -11.52 -10.10
N LEU A 82 -1.39 -12.52 -10.98
CA LEU A 82 -1.31 -13.93 -10.60
C LEU A 82 0.15 -14.32 -10.32
N PHE A 83 0.35 -15.53 -9.80
CA PHE A 83 1.64 -16.17 -9.60
C PHE A 83 1.59 -17.64 -10.03
N PRO A 84 2.33 -18.05 -11.08
CA PRO A 84 3.20 -17.23 -11.94
C PRO A 84 2.46 -16.12 -12.69
N SER A 85 3.12 -14.97 -12.89
CA SER A 85 2.49 -13.78 -13.45
C SER A 85 2.33 -13.85 -14.97
N PRO A 86 1.14 -13.56 -15.52
CA PRO A 86 0.99 -13.31 -16.95
C PRO A 86 1.70 -12.02 -17.33
N LEU A 87 2.44 -12.04 -18.44
CA LEU A 87 3.16 -10.87 -18.98
C LEU A 87 2.36 -10.11 -20.06
N SER A 88 1.19 -10.64 -20.43
CA SER A 88 0.21 -10.00 -21.30
C SER A 88 -0.99 -9.54 -20.47
N GLY A 89 -1.57 -8.41 -20.81
CA GLY A 89 -2.78 -7.90 -20.16
C GLY A 89 -2.77 -6.40 -20.01
N GLU A 90 -3.81 -5.89 -19.34
CA GLU A 90 -3.96 -4.47 -19.06
C GLU A 90 -3.23 -4.07 -17.76
N ASP A 91 -3.02 -2.77 -17.62
CA ASP A 91 -2.50 -2.17 -16.41
C ASP A 91 -3.45 -2.41 -15.21
N THR A 92 -2.95 -3.07 -14.16
CA THR A 92 -3.73 -3.40 -12.95
C THR A 92 -3.56 -2.40 -11.80
N GLY A 93 -2.73 -1.37 -11.97
CA GLY A 93 -2.47 -0.34 -10.96
C GLY A 93 -3.68 0.56 -10.74
N LYS A 94 -3.92 0.93 -9.48
CA LYS A 94 -5.10 1.72 -9.09
C LYS A 94 -4.91 2.41 -7.74
N PRO A 95 -5.59 3.55 -7.51
CA PRO A 95 -5.57 4.19 -6.21
C PRO A 95 -6.23 3.36 -5.12
N GLY A 96 -5.69 3.45 -3.92
CA GLY A 96 -6.20 2.76 -2.73
C GLY A 96 -5.50 1.43 -2.46
N GLY A 97 -6.11 0.68 -1.55
CA GLY A 97 -5.72 -0.68 -1.20
C GLY A 97 -6.90 -1.65 -1.23
N GLY A 98 -6.61 -2.91 -0.94
CA GLY A 98 -7.61 -3.87 -0.48
C GLY A 98 -7.11 -4.49 0.82
N LEU A 99 -7.69 -5.61 1.26
CA LEU A 99 -6.93 -6.48 2.17
C LEU A 99 -5.62 -6.88 1.47
N PRO A 100 -4.52 -7.10 2.22
CA PRO A 100 -3.33 -7.72 1.64
C PRO A 100 -3.73 -8.97 0.84
N ILE A 101 -3.06 -9.23 -0.27
CA ILE A 101 -3.31 -10.47 -1.01
C ILE A 101 -2.76 -11.63 -0.20
N TYR A 102 -3.63 -12.60 0.08
CA TYR A 102 -3.28 -13.85 0.76
C TYR A 102 -3.67 -15.09 -0.07
N ASP A 103 -4.20 -14.90 -1.28
CA ASP A 103 -4.45 -16.03 -2.18
C ASP A 103 -3.11 -16.58 -2.67
N SER A 104 -2.91 -17.90 -2.50
CA SER A 104 -1.64 -18.60 -2.79
C SER A 104 -1.08 -18.40 -4.21
N ASP A 105 -1.92 -17.99 -5.17
CA ASP A 105 -1.60 -17.83 -6.59
C ASP A 105 -1.58 -16.37 -7.04
N LYS A 106 -1.38 -15.41 -6.14
CA LYS A 106 -1.39 -13.98 -6.46
C LYS A 106 -0.20 -13.21 -5.88
N THR A 107 0.11 -12.09 -6.52
CA THR A 107 1.10 -11.12 -6.05
C THR A 107 0.51 -9.71 -6.05
N ARG A 108 0.96 -8.88 -5.10
CA ARG A 108 0.67 -7.45 -5.06
C ARG A 108 1.93 -6.68 -4.77
N PHE A 109 2.17 -5.63 -5.55
CA PHE A 109 3.05 -4.54 -5.19
C PHE A 109 2.20 -3.32 -4.85
N TRP A 110 2.27 -2.87 -3.60
CA TRP A 110 1.62 -1.63 -3.17
C TRP A 110 2.57 -0.73 -2.38
N ILE A 111 2.20 0.54 -2.31
CA ILE A 111 2.94 1.59 -1.61
C ILE A 111 1.98 2.17 -0.58
N THR A 112 2.46 2.35 0.65
CA THR A 112 1.65 2.86 1.75
C THR A 112 2.32 4.08 2.37
N ASP A 113 1.52 5.11 2.64
CA ASP A 113 1.91 6.26 3.44
C ASP A 113 1.13 6.21 4.76
N THR A 114 1.83 5.89 5.83
CA THR A 114 1.26 5.81 7.18
C THR A 114 1.40 7.17 7.86
N PRO A 115 0.29 7.78 8.31
CA PRO A 115 0.34 9.08 8.98
C PRO A 115 1.05 9.00 10.33
N PRO A 116 1.44 10.14 10.90
CA PRO A 116 1.85 10.23 12.30
C PRO A 116 0.87 9.51 13.22
N HIS A 117 1.37 8.69 14.13
CA HIS A 117 0.57 7.90 15.08
C HIS A 117 -0.42 6.92 14.45
N GLY A 118 -0.33 6.68 13.13
CA GLY A 118 -1.15 5.71 12.42
C GLY A 118 -0.70 4.27 12.68
N GLN A 119 -1.65 3.36 12.84
CA GLN A 119 -1.38 1.94 13.10
C GLN A 119 -2.29 1.01 12.31
N SER A 120 -1.76 -0.14 11.87
CA SER A 120 -2.58 -1.26 11.39
C SER A 120 -3.22 -2.01 12.57
N PRO A 121 -4.22 -2.87 12.35
CA PRO A 121 -4.52 -3.94 13.30
C PRO A 121 -3.34 -4.93 13.40
N MET A 122 -3.32 -5.68 14.49
CA MET A 122 -2.49 -6.88 14.60
C MET A 122 -3.09 -7.96 13.67
N HIS A 123 -2.31 -8.48 12.74
CA HIS A 123 -2.81 -9.40 11.72
C HIS A 123 -1.74 -10.35 11.16
N ARG A 124 -2.20 -11.46 10.60
CA ARG A 124 -1.42 -12.42 9.84
C ARG A 124 -2.06 -12.58 8.47
N THR A 125 -1.24 -12.62 7.44
CA THR A 125 -1.63 -13.02 6.09
C THR A 125 -0.83 -14.26 5.71
N VAL A 126 -1.46 -15.22 5.02
CA VAL A 126 -0.74 -16.40 4.48
C VAL A 126 0.01 -15.98 3.21
N SER A 127 1.04 -15.18 3.41
CA SER A 127 1.87 -14.59 2.36
C SER A 127 3.33 -14.50 2.78
N LEU A 128 4.20 -14.36 1.79
CA LEU A 128 5.56 -13.87 1.95
C LEU A 128 5.59 -12.42 1.49
N ASP A 129 5.95 -11.51 2.39
CA ASP A 129 5.97 -10.08 2.07
C ASP A 129 7.40 -9.53 2.17
N TYR A 130 7.79 -8.75 1.16
CA TYR A 130 9.00 -7.94 1.18
C TYR A 130 8.61 -6.50 1.44
N GLY A 131 8.84 -6.02 2.66
CA GLY A 131 8.61 -4.63 3.05
C GLY A 131 9.88 -3.81 2.99
N ILE A 132 9.84 -2.64 2.39
CA ILE A 132 10.99 -1.73 2.27
C ILE A 132 10.57 -0.38 2.80
N CYS A 133 11.30 0.14 3.79
CA CYS A 133 11.11 1.50 4.26
C CYS A 133 11.77 2.48 3.30
N ILE A 134 10.96 3.35 2.69
CA ILE A 134 11.41 4.31 1.67
C ILE A 134 11.68 5.68 2.30
N ALA A 135 10.84 6.11 3.23
CA ALA A 135 10.95 7.41 3.89
C ALA A 135 10.28 7.37 5.27
N GLY A 136 10.77 8.18 6.22
CA GLY A 136 10.25 8.19 7.59
C GLY A 136 10.67 6.96 8.40
N GLU A 137 9.93 6.67 9.47
CA GLU A 137 10.19 5.51 10.33
C GLU A 137 8.87 4.77 10.65
N LEU A 138 8.92 3.44 10.67
CA LEU A 138 7.78 2.59 11.00
C LEU A 138 8.21 1.49 11.95
N THR A 139 7.39 1.23 12.98
CA THR A 139 7.65 0.13 13.92
C THR A 139 6.93 -1.13 13.43
N LEU A 140 7.67 -2.23 13.34
CA LEU A 140 7.14 -3.59 13.26
C LEU A 140 7.03 -4.14 14.68
N LEU A 141 5.84 -4.58 15.08
CA LEU A 141 5.58 -5.30 16.33
C LEU A 141 5.08 -6.71 16.00
N LEU A 142 5.65 -7.74 16.63
CA LEU A 142 5.20 -9.13 16.54
C LEU A 142 4.41 -9.54 17.80
N ASP A 143 3.73 -10.69 17.73
CA ASP A 143 2.86 -11.21 18.78
C ASP A 143 3.60 -11.73 20.02
N ASP A 144 4.90 -12.02 19.91
CA ASP A 144 5.77 -12.32 21.07
C ASP A 144 6.23 -11.05 21.82
N GLY A 145 5.84 -9.87 21.34
CA GLY A 145 6.23 -8.57 21.88
C GLY A 145 7.56 -8.04 21.36
N SER A 146 8.27 -8.77 20.49
CA SER A 146 9.46 -8.24 19.83
C SER A 146 9.08 -7.09 18.89
N GLU A 147 9.87 -6.03 18.90
CA GLU A 147 9.65 -4.85 18.05
C GLU A 147 10.93 -4.36 17.39
N ARG A 148 10.76 -3.75 16.21
CA ARG A 148 11.85 -3.10 15.47
C ARG A 148 11.38 -1.84 14.78
N VAL A 149 12.10 -0.75 15.01
CA VAL A 149 11.95 0.50 14.23
C VAL A 149 12.72 0.34 12.93
N LEU A 150 12.03 0.49 11.81
CA LEU A 150 12.57 0.51 10.46
C LEU A 150 12.89 1.94 10.04
N LYS A 151 14.01 2.12 9.37
CA LYS A 151 14.48 3.38 8.79
C LYS A 151 14.63 3.27 7.27
N PRO A 152 14.75 4.40 6.54
CA PRO A 152 14.87 4.36 5.09
C PRO A 152 16.03 3.45 4.64
N GLY A 153 15.73 2.50 3.76
CA GLY A 153 16.66 1.48 3.28
C GLY A 153 16.56 0.13 4.01
N ASP A 154 15.92 0.07 5.18
CA ASP A 154 15.67 -1.20 5.86
C ASP A 154 14.66 -2.05 5.09
N VAL A 155 14.88 -3.37 5.13
CA VAL A 155 14.06 -4.38 4.46
C VAL A 155 13.55 -5.39 5.49
N VAL A 156 12.26 -5.70 5.42
CA VAL A 156 11.59 -6.76 6.18
C VAL A 156 11.22 -7.89 5.23
N VAL A 157 11.55 -9.12 5.65
CA VAL A 157 11.06 -10.34 5.01
C VAL A 157 10.03 -10.96 5.96
N GLN A 158 8.75 -10.71 5.71
CA GLN A 158 7.64 -11.14 6.55
C GLN A 158 7.13 -12.51 6.09
N ARG A 159 7.28 -13.53 6.94
CA ARG A 159 7.06 -14.94 6.58
C ARG A 159 5.78 -15.49 7.23
N GLY A 160 4.63 -14.90 6.90
CA GLY A 160 3.33 -15.30 7.46
C GLY A 160 3.23 -15.11 8.98
N THR A 161 3.94 -14.13 9.54
CA THR A 161 3.95 -13.84 10.98
C THR A 161 2.81 -12.90 11.37
N MET A 162 2.28 -13.07 12.59
CA MET A 162 1.34 -12.12 13.18
C MET A 162 2.10 -10.81 13.46
N HIS A 163 1.56 -9.69 13.00
CA HIS A 163 2.26 -8.42 13.09
C HIS A 163 1.36 -7.19 13.05
N GLN A 164 1.91 -6.09 13.57
CA GLN A 164 1.34 -4.77 13.53
C GLN A 164 2.37 -3.77 13.02
N TRP A 165 1.91 -2.86 12.15
CA TRP A 165 2.64 -1.69 11.73
C TRP A 165 2.18 -0.49 12.54
N PHE A 166 3.11 0.21 13.20
CA PHE A 166 2.79 1.39 13.98
C PHE A 166 3.81 2.51 13.72
N ASN A 167 3.33 3.63 13.20
CA ASN A 167 4.12 4.84 13.12
C ASN A 167 4.05 5.57 14.47
N ARG A 168 5.07 5.40 15.32
CA ARG A 168 5.17 6.05 16.63
C ARG A 168 5.66 7.52 16.54
N THR A 169 5.87 8.04 15.34
CA THR A 169 6.51 9.35 15.11
C THR A 169 5.50 10.44 14.76
N ASP A 170 5.96 11.68 14.77
CA ASP A 170 5.21 12.85 14.29
C ASP A 170 5.34 13.08 12.77
N GLN A 171 6.05 12.21 12.04
CA GLN A 171 6.30 12.33 10.61
C GLN A 171 5.57 11.23 9.84
N TRP A 172 5.30 11.46 8.56
CA TRP A 172 4.77 10.41 7.67
C TRP A 172 5.85 9.38 7.34
N CYS A 173 5.44 8.12 7.22
CA CYS A 173 6.31 7.04 6.78
C CYS A 173 5.79 6.42 5.48
N ARG A 174 6.69 6.16 4.53
CA ARG A 174 6.39 5.41 3.30
C ARG A 174 7.03 4.05 3.32
N MET A 175 6.22 3.03 3.06
CA MET A 175 6.67 1.68 2.77
C MET A 175 6.30 1.28 1.34
N ALA A 176 7.14 0.47 0.70
CA ALA A 176 6.74 -0.39 -0.39
C ALA A 176 6.63 -1.82 0.13
N PHE A 177 5.57 -2.53 -0.24
CA PHE A 177 5.49 -3.97 0.02
C PHE A 177 5.19 -4.74 -1.26
N ILE A 178 5.88 -5.87 -1.39
CA ILE A 178 5.63 -6.89 -2.39
C ILE A 178 5.13 -8.12 -1.65
N CYS A 179 3.83 -8.38 -1.73
CA CYS A 179 3.16 -9.52 -1.13
C CYS A 179 3.05 -10.64 -2.16
N CYS A 180 3.48 -11.83 -1.81
CA CYS A 180 3.34 -13.04 -2.61
C CYS A 180 2.49 -14.04 -1.83
N GLY A 181 1.43 -14.56 -2.45
CA GLY A 181 0.68 -15.69 -1.92
C GLY A 181 1.62 -16.83 -1.52
N ALA A 182 1.42 -17.39 -0.34
CA ALA A 182 2.25 -18.49 0.14
C ALA A 182 1.61 -19.84 -0.22
N LYS A 183 2.45 -20.88 -0.26
CA LYS A 183 1.97 -22.26 -0.42
C LYS A 183 1.10 -22.64 0.79
N GLU A 184 -0.03 -23.25 0.51
CA GLU A 184 -0.94 -23.79 1.51
C GLU A 184 -0.96 -25.33 1.54
N PRO A 185 -1.23 -25.95 2.71
CA PRO A 185 -1.46 -25.31 4.01
C PRO A 185 -0.15 -24.78 4.64
N PHE A 186 -0.24 -23.64 5.32
CA PHE A 186 0.87 -23.08 6.09
C PHE A 186 0.89 -23.69 7.49
N VAL A 187 1.84 -24.59 7.75
CA VAL A 187 1.91 -25.36 9.01
C VAL A 187 3.19 -25.04 9.78
N VAL A 188 3.04 -24.72 11.06
CA VAL A 188 4.14 -24.51 12.01
C VAL A 188 3.91 -25.40 13.23
N ASN A 189 4.90 -26.23 13.59
CA ASN A 189 4.84 -27.15 14.73
C ASN A 189 3.59 -28.06 14.75
N GLY A 190 3.13 -28.47 13.56
CA GLY A 190 1.95 -29.33 13.42
C GLY A 190 0.60 -28.59 13.44
N SER A 191 0.59 -27.28 13.66
CA SER A 191 -0.60 -26.44 13.63
C SER A 191 -0.70 -25.67 12.31
N GLU A 192 -1.86 -25.73 11.67
CA GLU A 192 -2.17 -24.88 10.52
C GLU A 192 -2.40 -23.44 10.99
N LEU A 193 -1.67 -22.49 10.40
CA LEU A 193 -1.83 -21.07 10.61
C LEU A 193 -2.57 -20.46 9.42
N LYS A 194 -3.55 -19.61 9.70
CA LYS A 194 -4.42 -18.97 8.70
C LYS A 194 -4.27 -17.46 8.73
N THR A 195 -4.79 -16.82 7.68
CA THR A 195 -5.00 -15.37 7.66
C THR A 195 -5.94 -14.99 8.81
N GLU A 196 -5.55 -14.01 9.59
CA GLU A 196 -6.19 -13.65 10.85
C GLU A 196 -6.05 -12.14 11.08
N PHE A 197 -7.12 -11.48 11.51
CA PHE A 197 -7.12 -10.07 11.86
C PHE A 197 -7.70 -9.91 13.27
N GLN A 198 -6.94 -9.27 14.15
CA GLN A 198 -7.38 -8.97 15.51
C GLN A 198 -7.96 -7.55 15.54
N SER A 199 -9.14 -7.42 16.15
CA SER A 199 -9.89 -6.17 16.33
C SER A 199 -9.44 -5.39 17.54
#